data_AF-A0A371XZC2-F1
#
_entry.id   AF-A0A371XZC2-F1
#
_cell.length_a   1.000
_cell.length_b   1.000
_cell.length_c   1.000
_cell.angle_alpha   90.00
_cell.angle_beta   90.00
_cell.angle_gamma   90.00
#
_symmetry.space_group_name_H-M   'P 1'
#
loop_
_entity.id
_entity.type
_entity.pdbx_description
1 polymer ?
#
loop_
_entity_poly.entity_id
_entity_poly.type
_entity_poly.pdbx_seq_one_letter_code
_entity_poly.pdbx_strand_id
1 'polypeptide(L)'
;MSPFAGEGADLALIDGADLAREIASGPDAEASLSRYEKTMFARGAKSAAASQRGLDMMFVKGPPRKLILFFKAMEIASKVARPFARIPASGKGK
;
A
#
# COMPACT_ATOMS: atom_id res chain seq x y z
N MET A 1 -6.52 1.04 10.98
CA MET A 1 -5.29 0.72 10.22
C MET A 1 -4.32 1.88 10.36
N SER A 2 -3.03 1.60 10.53
CA SER A 2 -1.98 2.63 10.55
C SER A 2 -1.82 3.25 9.14
N PRO A 3 -1.33 4.49 9.01
CA PRO A 3 -1.26 5.19 7.73
C PRO A 3 -0.18 4.65 6.76
N PHE A 4 0.54 3.59 7.13
CA PHE A 4 1.72 3.11 6.38
C PHE A 4 1.42 2.48 5.02
N ALA A 5 0.21 1.98 4.79
CA ALA A 5 -0.22 1.59 3.45
C ALA A 5 -0.74 2.77 2.62
N GLY A 6 -1.08 3.90 3.23
CA GLY A 6 -1.64 5.07 2.53
C GLY A 6 -3.11 4.94 2.11
N GLU A 7 -3.69 3.74 2.11
CA GLU A 7 -5.00 3.46 1.51
C GLU A 7 -6.23 3.84 2.36
N GLY A 8 -6.05 4.44 3.54
CA GLY A 8 -7.15 4.61 4.51
C GLY A 8 -8.33 5.44 3.96
N ALA A 9 -8.04 6.59 3.35
CA ALA A 9 -9.07 7.47 2.79
C ALA A 9 -9.69 6.88 1.52
N ASP A 10 -8.87 6.33 0.63
CA ASP A 10 -9.33 5.72 -0.62
C ASP A 10 -10.26 4.54 -0.35
N LEU A 11 -9.93 3.70 0.64
CA LEU A 11 -10.80 2.62 1.10
C LEU A 11 -12.12 3.13 1.67
N ALA A 12 -12.10 4.17 2.51
CA ALA A 12 -13.32 4.74 3.07
C ALA A 12 -14.26 5.30 1.99
N LEU A 13 -13.70 5.93 0.95
CA LEU A 13 -14.48 6.48 -0.17
C LEU A 13 -15.16 5.37 -0.98
N ILE A 14 -14.42 4.31 -1.33
CA ILE A 14 -15.00 3.19 -2.08
C ILE A 14 -15.97 2.36 -1.22
N ASP A 15 -15.70 2.22 0.08
CA ASP A 15 -16.59 1.56 1.04
C ASP A 15 -17.96 2.26 1.08
N GLY A 16 -17.96 3.60 1.20
CA GLY A 16 -19.19 4.39 1.18
C GLY A 16 -19.97 4.27 -0.13
N ALA A 17 -19.27 4.29 -1.28
CA ALA A 17 -19.91 4.16 -2.59
C ALA A 17 -20.52 2.77 -2.82
N ASP A 18 -19.81 1.71 -2.42
CA ASP A 18 -20.28 0.32 -2.56
C ASP A 18 -21.46 0.04 -1.63
N LEU A 19 -21.42 0.50 -0.38
CA LEU A 19 -22.53 0.35 0.56
C LEU A 19 -23.78 1.10 0.07
N ALA A 20 -23.63 2.34 -0.40
CA ALA A 20 -24.74 3.11 -0.94
C ALA A 20 -25.38 2.41 -2.15
N ARG A 21 -24.57 1.79 -3.01
CA ARG A 21 -25.07 1.01 -4.16
C ARG A 21 -25.87 -0.21 -3.72
N GLU A 22 -25.39 -0.97 -2.73
CA GLU A 22 -26.10 -2.14 -2.22
C GLU A 22 -27.44 -1.76 -1.58
N ILE A 23 -27.46 -0.70 -0.76
CA ILE A 23 -28.69 -0.18 -0.13
C ILE A 23 -29.69 0.31 -1.18
N ALA A 24 -29.23 1.03 -2.21
CA ALA A 24 -30.12 1.53 -3.26
C ALA A 24 -30.73 0.41 -4.13
N SER A 25 -30.11 -0.77 -4.14
CA SER A 25 -30.51 -1.90 -5.00
C SER A 25 -31.47 -2.88 -4.34
N GLY A 26 -31.72 -2.78 -3.02
CA GLY A 26 -32.53 -3.76 -2.29
C GLY A 26 -33.33 -3.16 -1.13
N PRO A 27 -34.53 -3.71 -0.84
CA PRO A 27 -35.37 -3.21 0.26
C PRO A 27 -34.88 -3.70 1.65
N ASP A 28 -34.09 -4.77 1.70
CA ASP A 28 -33.57 -5.32 2.95
C ASP A 28 -32.15 -4.79 3.24
N ALA A 29 -32.03 -4.06 4.34
CA ALA A 29 -30.79 -3.45 4.78
C ALA A 29 -29.74 -4.50 5.18
N GLU A 30 -30.14 -5.57 5.87
CA GLU A 30 -29.21 -6.59 6.37
C GLU A 30 -28.62 -7.42 5.24
N ALA A 31 -29.45 -7.87 4.28
CA ALA A 31 -28.94 -8.53 3.09
C ALA A 31 -28.00 -7.63 2.28
N SER A 32 -28.27 -6.32 2.22
CA SER A 32 -27.44 -5.36 1.49
C SER A 32 -26.10 -5.13 2.19
N LEU A 33 -26.11 -4.99 3.51
CA LEU A 33 -24.90 -4.92 4.33
C LEU A 33 -24.04 -6.17 4.14
N SER A 34 -24.64 -7.37 4.21
CA SER A 34 -23.93 -8.64 4.06
C SER A 34 -23.23 -8.78 2.69
N ARG A 35 -23.88 -8.32 1.59
CA ARG A 35 -23.27 -8.32 0.25
C ARG A 35 -22.10 -7.35 0.14
N TYR A 36 -22.26 -6.14 0.68
CA TYR A 36 -21.20 -5.15 0.74
C TYR A 36 -19.99 -5.67 1.55
N GLU A 37 -20.23 -6.19 2.75
CA GLU A 37 -19.19 -6.66 3.68
C GLU A 37 -18.33 -7.77 3.08
N LYS A 38 -18.95 -8.68 2.32
CA LYS A 38 -18.22 -9.75 1.62
C LYS A 38 -17.12 -9.20 0.70
N THR A 39 -17.36 -8.06 0.06
CA THR A 39 -16.38 -7.39 -0.80
C THR A 39 -15.41 -6.54 0.03
N MET A 40 -15.94 -5.77 0.98
CA MET A 40 -15.17 -4.84 1.81
C MET A 40 -14.11 -5.57 2.66
N PHE A 41 -14.44 -6.69 3.30
CA PHE A 41 -13.49 -7.42 4.15
C PHE A 41 -12.29 -7.96 3.37
N ALA A 42 -12.53 -8.55 2.20
CA ALA A 42 -11.45 -9.08 1.36
C ALA A 42 -10.50 -7.97 0.90
N ARG A 43 -11.06 -6.82 0.50
CA ARG A 43 -10.29 -5.62 0.10
C ARG A 43 -9.50 -5.05 1.28
N GLY A 44 -10.16 -4.83 2.42
CA GLY A 44 -9.59 -4.21 3.60
C GLY A 44 -8.47 -5.04 4.24
N ALA A 45 -8.59 -6.37 4.24
CA ALA A 45 -7.58 -7.27 4.83
C ALA A 45 -6.19 -7.11 4.19
N LYS A 46 -6.12 -6.95 2.87
CA LYS A 46 -4.85 -6.75 2.15
C LYS A 46 -4.14 -5.47 2.59
N SER A 47 -4.89 -4.36 2.65
CA SER A 47 -4.36 -3.06 3.08
C SER A 47 -3.97 -3.06 4.55
N ALA A 48 -4.82 -3.61 5.42
CA ALA A 48 -4.54 -3.74 6.85
C ALA A 48 -3.23 -4.52 7.11
N ALA A 49 -3.01 -5.63 6.39
CA ALA A 49 -1.78 -6.40 6.50
C ALA A 49 -0.54 -5.62 6.02
N ALA A 50 -0.67 -4.82 4.96
CA ALA A 50 0.41 -3.95 4.48
C ALA A 50 0.73 -2.84 5.50
N SER A 51 -0.30 -2.17 6.02
CA SER A 51 -0.18 -1.16 7.08
C SER A 51 0.49 -1.72 8.34
N GLN A 52 0.13 -2.94 8.76
CA GLN A 52 0.74 -3.59 9.91
C GLN A 52 2.22 -3.88 9.68
N ARG A 53 2.60 -4.41 8.50
CA ARG A 53 4.01 -4.63 8.17
C ARG A 53 4.83 -3.34 8.18
N GLY A 54 4.26 -2.24 7.69
CA GLY A 54 4.90 -0.92 7.76
C GLY A 54 5.07 -0.43 9.19
N LEU A 55 4.03 -0.58 10.02
CA LEU A 55 4.06 -0.24 11.44
C LEU A 55 5.18 -1.00 12.18
N ASP A 56 5.24 -2.32 11.98
CA ASP A 56 6.23 -3.22 12.60
C ASP A 56 7.67 -2.97 12.12
N MET A 57 7.85 -2.28 10.99
CA MET A 57 9.15 -1.89 10.48
C MET A 57 9.62 -0.55 11.07
N MET A 58 8.70 0.39 11.26
CA MET A 58 8.98 1.76 11.68
C MET A 58 9.07 1.91 13.19
N PHE A 59 8.18 1.25 13.95
CA PHE A 59 8.13 1.34 15.40
C PHE A 59 8.54 0.03 16.03
N VAL A 60 9.80 -0.02 16.50
CA VAL A 60 10.37 -1.18 17.18
C VAL A 60 11.07 -0.76 18.47
N LYS A 61 11.24 -1.72 19.38
CA LYS A 61 12.09 -1.51 20.56
C LYS A 61 13.56 -1.46 20.12
N GLY A 62 14.22 -0.35 20.38
CA GLY A 62 15.63 -0.13 20.01
C GLY A 62 15.80 0.31 18.54
N PRO A 63 17.01 0.16 17.98
CA PRO A 63 17.29 0.64 16.63
C PRO A 63 16.43 -0.08 15.56
N PRO A 64 15.93 0.62 14.52
CA PRO A 64 15.06 0.04 13.49
C PRO A 64 15.84 -0.80 12.47
N ARG A 65 16.41 -1.92 12.94
CA ARG A 65 17.31 -2.79 12.15
C ARG A 65 16.67 -3.28 10.85
N LYS A 66 15.37 -3.58 10.85
CA LYS A 66 14.63 -4.02 9.65
C LYS A 66 14.60 -2.93 8.57
N LEU A 67 14.35 -1.68 8.96
CA LEU A 67 14.35 -0.54 8.04
C LEU A 67 15.74 -0.26 7.47
N ILE A 68 16.77 -0.32 8.32
CA ILE A 68 18.17 -0.17 7.89
C ILE A 68 18.54 -1.26 6.88
N LEU A 69 18.18 -2.51 7.15
CA LEU A 69 18.44 -3.64 6.25
C LEU A 69 17.70 -3.48 4.92
N PHE A 70 16.44 -3.01 4.94
CA PHE A 70 15.68 -2.71 3.73
C PHE A 70 16.43 -1.74 2.81
N PHE A 71 16.89 -0.60 3.33
CA PHE A 71 17.62 0.38 2.51
C PHE A 71 19.00 -0.13 2.05
N LYS A 72 19.73 -0.87 2.89
CA LYS A 72 20.99 -1.52 2.49
C LYS A 72 20.78 -2.51 1.35
N ALA A 73 19.72 -3.31 1.40
CA ALA A 73 19.38 -4.24 0.32
C ALA A 73 19.03 -3.50 -0.97
N MET A 74 18.26 -2.42 -0.89
CA MET A 74 17.95 -1.55 -2.04
C MET A 74 19.19 -0.91 -2.65
N GLU A 75 20.14 -0.47 -1.81
CA GLU A 75 21.42 0.08 -2.26
C GLU A 75 22.24 -0.96 -3.05
N ILE A 76 22.35 -2.18 -2.53
CA ILE A 76 23.04 -3.28 -3.19
C ILE A 76 22.35 -3.63 -4.50
N ALA A 77 21.03 -3.80 -4.50
CA ALA A 77 20.24 -4.10 -5.69
C ALA A 77 20.43 -3.03 -6.77
N SER A 78 20.44 -1.74 -6.39
CA SER A 78 20.70 -0.62 -7.30
C SER A 78 22.10 -0.70 -7.93
N LYS A 79 23.13 -1.02 -7.14
CA LYS A 79 24.52 -1.16 -7.62
C LYS A 79 24.69 -2.35 -8.57
N VAL A 80 24.01 -3.47 -8.30
CA VAL A 80 24.05 -4.68 -9.15
C VAL A 80 23.23 -4.51 -10.43
N ALA A 81 22.11 -3.79 -10.38
CA ALA A 81 21.23 -3.58 -11.53
C ALA A 81 21.65 -2.39 -12.41
N ARG A 82 22.51 -1.49 -11.94
CA ARG A 82 23.02 -0.33 -12.70
C ARG A 82 24.55 -0.30 -12.88
N PRO A 83 25.24 -1.38 -13.32
CA PRO A 83 26.68 -1.31 -13.49
C PRO A 83 27.10 -0.42 -14.69
N PHE A 84 26.20 -0.10 -15.63
CA PHE A 84 26.53 0.61 -16.87
C PHE A 84 25.72 1.90 -17.14
N ALA A 85 25.07 2.51 -16.14
CA ALA A 85 24.35 3.78 -16.32
C ALA A 85 25.27 5.03 -16.44
N ARG A 86 26.50 4.86 -16.92
CA ARG A 86 27.34 5.94 -17.47
C ARG A 86 27.59 5.65 -18.94
N ILE A 87 26.71 6.14 -19.81
CA ILE A 87 27.06 6.35 -21.22
C ILE A 87 27.81 7.69 -21.29
N PRO A 88 29.05 7.75 -21.82
CA PRO A 88 29.76 9.00 -22.01
C PRO A 88 29.26 9.78 -23.24
N ALA A 89 29.19 11.11 -23.06
CA ALA A 89 29.20 12.22 -24.04
C ALA A 89 28.33 12.14 -25.32
N SER A 90 27.29 12.98 -25.38
CA SER A 90 26.86 13.61 -26.64
C SER A 90 27.51 14.99 -26.71
N GLY A 91 28.48 15.15 -27.61
CA GLY A 91 29.01 16.45 -27.99
C GLY A 91 27.89 17.40 -28.42
N LYS A 92 27.99 18.65 -28.01
CA LYS A 92 27.36 19.78 -28.70
C LYS A 92 28.44 20.84 -28.87
N GLY A 93 28.56 21.26 -30.12
CA GLY A 93 29.64 22.07 -30.61
C GLY A 93 29.73 23.46 -30.00
N LYS A 94 30.94 24.01 -30.11
CA LYS A 94 31.17 25.23 -30.88
C LYS A 94 32.40 25.00 -31.74
#